data_AF-A0A948Z5J1-F1
#
_entry.id   AF-A0A948Z5J1-F1
#
_cell.length_a   1.000
_cell.length_b   1.000
_cell.length_c   1.000
_cell.angle_alpha   90.00
_cell.angle_beta   90.00
_cell.angle_gamma   90.00
#
_symmetry.space_group_name_H-M   'P 1'
#
loop_
_entity.id
_entity.type
_entity.pdbx_description
1 polymer ?
#
loop_
_entity_poly.entity_id
_entity_poly.type
_entity_poly.pdbx_seq_one_letter_code
_entity_poly.pdbx_strand_id
1 'polypeptide(L)'
;MIIQLKKFGTTLISRPSGKEALLAYTHTLDQINQKGLILIDFAGVIVLTPSWADEFLTPICKRFGKRVTLQNIDNPSIKATLSILNYFQDLK
;
A
#
# COMPACT_ATOMS: atom_id res chain seq x y z
N MET A 1 -11.16 -4.17 5.91
CA MET A 1 -11.06 -2.75 5.56
C MET A 1 -10.40 -2.61 4.20
N ILE A 2 -10.85 -1.69 3.35
CA ILE A 2 -10.29 -1.48 2.00
C ILE A 2 -9.60 -0.10 1.97
N ILE A 3 -8.30 -0.09 1.66
CA ILE A 3 -7.50 1.12 1.47
C ILE A 3 -7.41 1.37 -0.03
N GLN A 4 -8.17 2.34 -0.51
CA GLN A 4 -8.17 2.72 -1.93
C GLN A 4 -7.06 3.73 -2.20
N LEU A 5 -5.97 3.29 -2.82
CA LEU A 5 -4.78 4.13 -3.02
C LEU A 5 -5.06 5.35 -3.90
N LYS A 6 -6.03 5.27 -4.82
CA LYS A 6 -6.48 6.42 -5.62
C LYS A 6 -6.90 7.64 -4.80
N LYS A 7 -7.29 7.45 -3.52
CA LYS A 7 -7.65 8.56 -2.61
C LYS A 7 -6.46 9.45 -2.24
N PHE A 8 -5.23 8.97 -2.42
CA PHE A 8 -4.00 9.74 -2.25
C PHE A 8 -3.50 10.35 -3.57
N GLY A 9 -4.19 10.06 -4.68
CA GLY A 9 -3.82 10.47 -6.03
C GLY A 9 -3.69 9.27 -6.98
N THR A 10 -3.61 9.57 -8.28
CA THR A 10 -3.44 8.55 -9.33
C THR A 10 -1.97 8.36 -9.72
N THR A 11 -1.11 9.31 -9.37
CA THR A 11 0.34 9.31 -9.64
C THR A 11 1.09 9.41 -8.31
N LEU A 12 1.57 8.29 -7.80
CA LEU A 12 2.13 8.12 -6.46
C LEU A 12 3.64 7.91 -6.55
N ILE A 13 4.41 9.01 -6.57
CA ILE A 13 5.83 8.98 -6.97
C ILE A 13 6.83 9.50 -5.92
N SER A 14 6.37 10.33 -4.99
CA SER A 14 7.22 11.09 -4.07
C SER A 14 7.36 10.41 -2.69
N ARG A 15 8.59 10.16 -2.25
CA ARG A 15 8.86 9.59 -0.90
C ARG A 15 8.24 10.44 0.23
N PRO A 16 8.46 11.77 0.31
CA PRO A 16 7.78 12.61 1.30
C PRO A 16 6.25 12.44 1.27
N SER A 17 5.64 12.41 0.10
CA SER A 17 4.19 12.27 -0.03
C SER A 17 3.67 10.90 0.42
N GLY A 18 4.48 9.83 0.28
CA GLY A 18 4.14 8.51 0.82
C GLY A 18 4.15 8.49 2.35
N LYS A 19 5.15 9.16 2.97
CA LYS A 19 5.23 9.31 4.42
C LYS A 19 4.06 10.12 4.98
N GLU A 20 3.73 11.25 4.35
CA GLU A 20 2.57 12.07 4.77
C GLU A 20 1.26 11.30 4.63
N ALA A 21 1.09 10.53 3.55
CA ALA A 21 -0.08 9.67 3.37
C ALA A 21 -0.22 8.65 4.52
N LEU A 22 0.87 8.01 4.93
CA LEU A 22 0.84 7.07 6.06
C LEU A 22 0.49 7.76 7.37
N LEU A 23 1.11 8.91 7.65
CA LEU A 23 0.86 9.70 8.87
C LEU A 23 -0.62 10.09 8.96
N ALA A 24 -1.18 10.63 7.87
CA ALA A 24 -2.60 10.98 7.80
C ALA A 24 -3.52 9.77 7.99
N TYR A 25 -3.08 8.56 7.58
CA TYR A 25 -3.88 7.35 7.66
C TYR A 25 -3.74 6.58 8.99
N THR A 26 -2.76 6.93 9.82
CA THR A 26 -2.39 6.17 11.03
C THR A 26 -3.57 6.01 11.99
N HIS A 27 -4.34 7.06 12.24
CA HIS A 27 -5.53 6.99 13.10
C HIS A 27 -6.57 5.97 12.60
N THR A 28 -6.73 5.85 11.28
CA THR A 28 -7.65 4.85 10.70
C THR A 28 -7.12 3.43 10.90
N LEU A 29 -5.80 3.24 10.79
CA LEU A 29 -5.16 1.95 11.04
C LEU A 29 -5.26 1.51 12.50
N ASP A 30 -5.24 2.46 13.44
CA ASP A 30 -5.36 2.18 14.88
C ASP A 30 -6.74 1.67 15.29
N GLN A 31 -7.78 2.03 14.54
CA GLN A 31 -9.15 1.56 14.76
C GLN A 31 -9.38 0.12 14.26
N ILE A 32 -8.43 -0.45 13.50
CA ILE A 32 -8.54 -1.82 13.01
C ILE A 32 -8.27 -2.78 14.15
N ASN A 33 -9.30 -3.53 14.55
CA ASN A 33 -9.16 -4.56 15.58
C ASN A 33 -8.10 -5.63 15.21
N GLN A 34 -7.68 -6.42 16.20
CA GLN A 34 -6.62 -7.43 16.02
C GLN A 34 -6.95 -8.51 14.96
N LYS A 35 -8.21 -8.67 14.55
CA LYS A 35 -8.66 -9.67 13.57
C LYS A 35 -9.01 -9.09 12.19
N GLY A 36 -8.98 -7.78 12.03
CA GLY A 36 -9.42 -7.12 10.80
C GLY A 36 -8.48 -7.39 9.64
N LEU A 37 -9.01 -7.84 8.50
CA LEU A 37 -8.26 -7.96 7.25
C LEU A 37 -8.11 -6.58 6.59
N ILE A 38 -6.95 -6.36 5.96
CA ILE A 38 -6.64 -5.15 5.19
C ILE A 38 -6.50 -5.54 3.73
N LEU A 39 -7.26 -4.86 2.89
CA LEU A 39 -7.20 -5.00 1.44
C LEU A 39 -6.68 -3.69 0.86
N ILE A 40 -5.50 -3.72 0.25
CA ILE A 40 -4.92 -2.57 -0.44
C ILE A 40 -5.36 -2.63 -1.90
N ASP A 41 -6.12 -1.62 -2.29
CA ASP A 41 -6.74 -1.52 -3.59
C ASP A 41 -6.02 -0.49 -4.47
N PHE A 42 -5.43 -1.00 -5.54
CA PHE A 42 -4.69 -0.24 -6.53
C PHE A 42 -5.56 0.30 -7.68
N ALA A 43 -6.87 0.05 -7.68
CA ALA A 43 -7.76 0.54 -8.72
C ALA A 43 -7.69 2.07 -8.86
N GLY A 44 -7.48 2.55 -10.09
CA GLY A 44 -7.36 3.97 -10.42
C GLY A 44 -5.95 4.56 -10.21
N VAL A 45 -4.99 3.80 -9.70
CA VAL A 45 -3.58 4.21 -9.68
C VAL A 45 -2.98 3.97 -11.07
N ILE A 46 -2.40 5.02 -11.65
CA ILE A 46 -1.76 5.01 -12.96
C ILE A 46 -0.25 4.76 -12.81
N VAL A 47 0.39 5.48 -11.89
CA VAL A 47 1.83 5.36 -11.61
C VAL A 47 2.07 5.16 -10.12
N LEU A 48 2.92 4.21 -9.79
CA LEU A 48 3.40 3.93 -8.43
C LEU A 48 4.90 3.71 -8.46
N THR A 49 5.68 4.49 -7.70
CA THR A 49 7.13 4.27 -7.55
C THR A 49 7.47 3.45 -6.31
N PRO A 50 8.61 2.74 -6.31
CA PRO A 50 9.10 2.04 -5.11
C PRO A 50 9.29 2.97 -3.92
N SER A 51 9.76 4.20 -4.15
CA SER A 51 10.04 5.16 -3.08
C SER A 51 8.77 5.64 -2.36
N TRP A 52 7.64 5.80 -3.06
CA TRP A 52 6.36 6.11 -2.43
C TRP A 52 5.77 4.86 -1.75
N ALA A 53 5.77 3.73 -2.46
CA ALA A 53 5.19 2.47 -1.99
C ALA A 53 5.89 1.94 -0.73
N ASP A 54 7.20 2.07 -0.63
CA ASP A 54 7.95 1.63 0.56
C ASP A 54 7.53 2.41 1.81
N GLU A 55 7.34 3.73 1.72
CA GLU A 55 6.89 4.53 2.88
C GLU A 55 5.48 4.19 3.33
N PHE A 56 4.57 3.88 2.40
CA PHE A 56 3.17 3.64 2.73
C PHE A 56 2.86 2.17 3.01
N LEU A 57 3.26 1.26 2.12
CA LEU A 57 2.92 -0.16 2.21
C LEU A 57 3.77 -0.88 3.25
N THR A 58 5.07 -0.60 3.35
CA THR A 58 5.99 -1.40 4.17
C THR A 58 5.63 -1.33 5.66
N PRO A 59 5.32 -0.15 6.24
CA PRO A 59 4.89 -0.09 7.63
C PRO A 59 3.55 -0.80 7.88
N ILE A 60 2.61 -0.73 6.92
CA ILE A 60 1.32 -1.44 7.01
C ILE A 60 1.55 -2.96 6.98
N CYS A 61 2.33 -3.45 6.02
CA CYS A 61 2.66 -4.88 5.92
C CYS A 61 3.41 -5.39 7.15
N LYS A 62 4.37 -4.62 7.69
CA LYS A 62 5.06 -4.96 8.95
C LYS A 62 4.10 -5.02 10.14
N ARG A 63 3.13 -4.11 10.22
CA ARG A 63 2.18 -4.02 11.33
C ARG A 63 1.10 -5.11 11.29
N PHE A 64 0.60 -5.44 10.10
CA PHE A 64 -0.57 -6.32 9.93
C PHE A 64 -0.21 -7.71 9.38
N GLY A 65 1.00 -7.89 8.84
CA GLY A 65 1.53 -9.16 8.35
C GLY A 65 0.61 -9.81 7.31
N LYS A 66 0.34 -11.11 7.50
CA LYS A 66 -0.51 -11.93 6.61
C LYS A 66 -1.98 -11.45 6.50
N ARG A 67 -2.39 -10.45 7.29
CA ARG A 67 -3.72 -9.85 7.16
C ARG A 67 -3.81 -8.82 6.04
N VAL A 68 -2.70 -8.47 5.41
CA VAL A 68 -2.67 -7.56 4.26
C VAL A 68 -2.79 -8.37 2.97
N THR A 69 -3.72 -7.96 2.12
CA THR A 69 -3.97 -8.53 0.80
C THR A 69 -3.95 -7.41 -0.23
N LEU A 70 -3.50 -7.71 -1.45
CA LEU A 70 -3.36 -6.75 -2.54
C LEU A 70 -4.38 -7.09 -3.64
N GLN A 71 -5.06 -6.08 -4.20
CA GLN A 71 -5.98 -6.27 -5.33
C GLN A 71 -5.80 -5.22 -6.43
N ASN A 72 -6.25 -5.53 -7.65
CA ASN A 72 -6.10 -4.66 -8.83
C ASN A 72 -4.63 -4.35 -9.17
N ILE A 73 -3.76 -5.37 -9.01
CA ILE A 73 -2.32 -5.26 -9.25
C ILE A 73 -1.93 -5.37 -10.72
N ASP A 74 -2.88 -5.35 -11.67
CA ASP A 74 -2.57 -5.64 -13.07
C ASP A 74 -1.79 -4.56 -13.81
N ASN A 75 -1.79 -3.33 -13.30
CA ASN A 75 -1.03 -2.22 -13.84
C ASN A 75 0.49 -2.54 -13.83
N PRO A 76 1.20 -2.41 -14.97
CA PRO A 76 2.65 -2.68 -15.05
C PRO A 76 3.51 -1.88 -14.08
N SER A 77 3.20 -0.59 -13.85
CA SER A 77 3.92 0.24 -12.87
C SER A 77 3.81 -0.34 -11.47
N ILE A 78 2.67 -0.93 -11.15
CA ILE A 78 2.38 -1.52 -9.84
C ILE A 78 3.11 -2.85 -9.70
N LYS A 79 3.03 -3.74 -10.70
CA LYS A 79 3.77 -5.01 -10.73
C LYS A 79 5.27 -4.79 -10.59
N ALA A 80 5.83 -3.84 -11.34
CA ALA A 80 7.26 -3.51 -11.28
C ALA A 80 7.66 -3.03 -9.87
N THR A 81 6.90 -2.11 -9.30
CA THR A 81 7.17 -1.59 -7.95
C THR A 81 7.06 -2.68 -6.88
N LEU A 82 6.02 -3.51 -6.91
CA LEU A 82 5.86 -4.61 -5.95
C LEU A 82 6.98 -5.65 -6.09
N SER A 83 7.46 -5.89 -7.32
CA SER A 83 8.61 -6.76 -7.57
C SER A 83 9.90 -6.18 -7.00
N ILE A 84 10.16 -4.89 -7.18
CA ILE A 84 11.35 -4.21 -6.64
C ILE A 84 11.38 -4.27 -5.11
N LEU A 85 10.21 -4.15 -4.48
CA LEU A 85 10.06 -4.22 -3.03
C LEU A 85 9.87 -5.64 -2.49
N ASN A 86 9.95 -6.67 -3.34
CA ASN A 86 9.82 -8.09 -2.99
C ASN A 86 8.48 -8.52 -2.35
N TYR A 87 7.40 -7.76 -2.54
CA TYR A 87 6.09 -8.07 -1.95
C TYR A 87 5.49 -9.40 -2.40
N PHE A 88 5.92 -9.96 -3.53
CA PHE A 88 5.46 -11.27 -4.00
C PHE A 88 6.12 -12.45 -3.28
N GLN A 89 7.23 -12.24 -2.58
CA GLN A 89 7.88 -13.29 -1.78
C GLN A 89 7.34 -13.31 -0.35
N ASP A 90 7.01 -12.14 0.21
CA ASP A 90 6.50 -11.99 1.58
C ASP A 90 5.02 -12.36 1.77
N LEU A 91 4.30 -12.66 0.68
CA LEU A 91 2.89 -13.11 0.69
C LEU A 91 2.74 -14.64 0.61
N LYS A 92 3.84 -15.40 0.65
CA LYS A 92 3.83 -16.88 0.71
C LYS A 92 3.94 -17.41 2.15
#